data_AF-Q58503-F1
#
_entry.id   AF-Q58503-F1
#
_cell.length_a   1.000
_cell.length_b   1.000
_cell.length_c   1.000
_cell.angle_alpha   90.00
_cell.angle_beta   90.00
_cell.angle_gamma   90.00
#
_symmetry.space_group_name_H-M   'P 1'
#
loop_
_entity.id
_entity.type
_entity.pdbx_description
1 polymer ?
#
loop_
_entity_poly.entity_id
_entity_poly.type
_entity_poly.pdbx_seq_one_letter_code
_entity_poly.pdbx_strand_id
1 'polypeptide(L)'
;MKVLFAKTFVKDLKHVPGHIRKRIKLIIEECQNSNSLNDLKLDIKKIKGYHNYYRIRVGNYRIGIEVNGDTIIFRRVLHRKSIYDYFP
;
A
#
# COMPACT_ATOMS: atom_id res chain seq x y z
N MET A 1 -8.01 -12.24 -3.11
CA MET A 1 -7.25 -11.48 -4.15
C MET A 1 -5.79 -11.91 -4.17
N LYS A 2 -5.06 -11.75 -5.28
CA LYS A 2 -3.60 -12.04 -5.34
C LYS A 2 -2.83 -10.82 -4.84
N VAL A 3 -1.88 -11.00 -3.92
CA VAL A 3 -1.01 -9.93 -3.43
C VAL A 3 0.43 -10.16 -3.87
N LEU A 4 1.05 -9.15 -4.48
CA LEU A 4 2.46 -9.14 -4.89
C LEU A 4 3.20 -7.96 -4.25
N PHE A 5 4.52 -8.09 -4.14
CA PHE A 5 5.38 -7.08 -3.53
C PHE A 5 6.51 -6.70 -4.48
N ALA A 6 6.65 -5.41 -4.77
CA ALA A 6 7.82 -4.93 -5.51
C ALA A 6 9.09 -5.08 -4.65
N LYS A 7 10.25 -5.28 -5.30
CA LYS A 7 11.55 -5.32 -4.60
C LYS A 7 11.82 -4.04 -3.80
N THR A 8 11.35 -2.90 -4.31
CA THR A 8 11.40 -1.59 -3.63
C THR A 8 10.59 -1.57 -2.35
N PHE A 9 9.39 -2.18 -2.34
CA PHE A 9 8.55 -2.25 -1.14
C PHE A 9 9.26 -2.97 0.01
N VAL A 10 9.97 -4.07 -0.28
CA VAL A 10 10.75 -4.81 0.72
C VAL A 10 11.89 -3.98 1.28
N LYS A 11 12.55 -3.16 0.44
CA LYS A 11 13.60 -2.22 0.89
C LYS A 11 13.02 -1.09 1.74
N ASP A 12 11.90 -0.52 1.32
CA ASP A 12 11.20 0.54 2.01
C ASP A 12 10.79 0.10 3.43
N LEU A 13 10.24 -1.11 3.57
CA LEU A 13 9.82 -1.69 4.85
C LEU A 13 10.93 -1.74 5.91
N LYS A 14 12.21 -1.84 5.52
CA LYS A 14 13.34 -1.84 6.47
C LYS A 14 13.44 -0.54 7.27
N HIS A 15 12.97 0.56 6.71
CA HIS A 15 13.02 1.89 7.33
C HIS A 15 11.69 2.26 8.04
N VAL A 16 10.74 1.33 8.11
CA VAL A 16 9.43 1.56 8.73
C VAL A 16 9.43 1.11 10.19
N PRO A 17 8.97 1.95 11.15
CA PRO A 17 8.86 1.58 12.55
C PRO A 17 8.04 0.30 12.79
N GLY A 18 8.42 -0.47 13.81
CA GLY A 18 7.79 -1.78 14.09
C GLY A 18 6.27 -1.73 14.27
N HIS A 19 5.75 -0.70 14.95
CA HIS A 19 4.30 -0.54 15.14
C HIS A 19 3.56 -0.26 13.81
N ILE A 20 4.19 0.47 12.87
CA ILE A 20 3.64 0.68 11.53
C ILE A 20 3.73 -0.60 10.70
N ARG A 21 4.83 -1.35 10.78
CA ARG A 21 4.97 -2.66 10.12
C ARG A 21 3.89 -3.65 10.56
N LYS A 22 3.55 -3.69 11.85
CA LYS A 22 2.41 -4.50 12.36
C LYS A 22 1.09 -4.12 11.69
N ARG A 23 0.82 -2.81 11.55
CA ARG A 23 -0.40 -2.33 10.85
C ARG A 23 -0.38 -2.66 9.35
N ILE A 24 0.77 -2.54 8.69
CA ILE A 24 0.92 -2.92 7.28
C ILE A 24 0.67 -4.42 7.11
N LYS A 25 1.16 -5.26 8.03
CA LYS A 25 0.91 -6.70 8.02
C LYS A 25 -0.59 -7.01 8.06
N LEU A 26 -1.32 -6.38 8.98
CA LEU A 26 -2.78 -6.55 9.06
C LEU A 26 -3.48 -6.13 7.75
N ILE A 27 -3.06 -5.02 7.15
CA ILE A 27 -3.59 -4.58 5.84
C ILE A 27 -3.33 -5.61 4.75
N ILE A 28 -2.13 -6.21 4.71
CA ILE A 28 -1.79 -7.24 3.72
C ILE A 28 -2.65 -8.48 3.93
N GLU A 29 -2.82 -8.94 5.17
CA GLU A 29 -3.66 -10.09 5.52
C GLU A 29 -5.14 -9.83 5.18
N GLU A 30 -5.65 -8.65 5.47
CA GLU A 30 -7.01 -8.25 5.08
C GLU A 30 -7.16 -8.22 3.55
N CYS A 31 -6.21 -7.63 2.81
CA CYS A 31 -6.23 -7.62 1.33
C CYS A 31 -6.22 -9.04 0.75
N GLN A 32 -5.48 -9.97 1.35
CA GLN A 32 -5.43 -11.37 0.92
C GLN A 32 -6.78 -12.07 1.12
N ASN A 33 -7.45 -11.82 2.25
CA ASN A 33 -8.73 -12.42 2.64
C ASN A 33 -9.95 -11.72 2.03
N SER A 34 -9.82 -10.46 1.57
CA SER A 34 -10.90 -9.70 0.96
C SER A 34 -11.10 -10.06 -0.53
N ASN A 35 -12.32 -9.86 -1.01
CA ASN A 35 -12.65 -9.92 -2.44
C ASN A 35 -12.53 -8.55 -3.14
N SER A 36 -12.52 -7.46 -2.37
CA SER A 36 -12.43 -6.09 -2.89
C SER A 36 -11.74 -5.15 -1.90
N LEU A 37 -11.00 -4.17 -2.43
CA LEU A 37 -10.42 -3.08 -1.63
C LEU A 37 -11.48 -2.21 -0.96
N ASN A 38 -12.71 -2.17 -1.48
CA ASN A 38 -13.78 -1.33 -0.95
C ASN A 38 -14.33 -1.83 0.40
N ASP A 39 -14.13 -3.11 0.72
CA ASP A 39 -14.61 -3.71 1.97
C ASP A 39 -13.66 -3.43 3.14
N LEU A 40 -12.45 -2.98 2.82
CA LEU A 40 -11.42 -2.70 3.79
C LEU A 40 -11.71 -1.36 4.46
N LYS A 41 -11.79 -1.33 5.80
CA LYS A 41 -11.92 -0.11 6.62
C LYS A 41 -10.63 0.71 6.63
N LEU A 42 -10.08 0.97 5.45
CA LEU A 42 -8.81 1.62 5.21
C LEU A 42 -9.03 2.96 4.50
N ASP A 43 -8.21 3.94 4.84
CA ASP A 43 -8.16 5.22 4.13
C ASP A 43 -7.38 5.01 2.83
N ILE A 44 -8.09 4.46 1.83
CA ILE A 44 -7.63 4.22 0.46
C ILE A 44 -8.09 5.36 -0.43
N LYS A 45 -7.17 5.93 -1.19
CA LYS A 45 -7.49 6.97 -2.18
C LYS A 45 -6.84 6.65 -3.52
N LYS A 46 -7.64 6.66 -4.60
CA LYS A 46 -7.12 6.60 -5.98
C LYS A 46 -6.27 7.83 -6.27
N ILE A 47 -5.11 7.64 -6.90
CA ILE A 47 -4.23 8.75 -7.26
C ILE A 47 -4.67 9.34 -8.59
N LYS A 48 -4.83 10.66 -8.63
CA LYS A 48 -5.25 11.38 -9.84
C LYS A 48 -4.19 11.26 -10.93
N GLY A 49 -4.62 11.06 -12.18
CA GLY A 49 -3.74 10.95 -13.34
C GLY A 49 -3.24 9.53 -13.66
N TYR A 50 -3.50 8.54 -12.80
CA TYR A 50 -3.05 7.16 -12.98
C TYR A 50 -4.24 6.20 -12.94
N HIS A 51 -4.23 5.19 -13.81
CA HIS A 51 -5.39 4.30 -13.99
C HIS A 51 -5.61 3.37 -12.80
N ASN A 52 -4.52 2.75 -12.31
CA ASN A 52 -4.54 1.63 -11.37
C ASN A 52 -3.82 1.90 -10.06
N TYR A 53 -3.45 3.16 -9.79
CA TYR A 53 -2.60 3.50 -8.65
C TYR A 53 -3.43 4.07 -7.52
N TYR A 54 -3.23 3.52 -6.33
CA TYR A 54 -3.92 3.91 -5.11
C TYR A 54 -2.92 4.11 -3.98
N ARG A 55 -3.35 4.86 -2.98
CA ARG A 55 -2.58 5.14 -1.78
C ARG A 55 -3.38 4.75 -0.54
N ILE A 56 -2.79 3.95 0.34
CA ILE A 56 -3.34 3.64 1.66
C ILE A 56 -2.65 4.48 2.72
N ARG A 57 -3.40 5.13 3.60
CA ARG A 57 -2.85 5.85 4.76
C ARG A 57 -2.65 4.93 5.95
N VAL A 58 -1.44 4.93 6.50
CA VAL A 58 -1.10 4.23 7.75
C VAL A 58 -0.39 5.21 8.69
N GLY A 59 -1.16 5.96 9.47
CA GLY A 59 -0.64 7.03 10.32
C GLY A 59 0.12 8.08 9.50
N ASN A 60 1.42 8.22 9.77
CA ASN A 60 2.33 9.12 9.05
C ASN A 60 2.97 8.48 7.80
N TYR A 61 2.71 7.21 7.53
CA TYR A 61 3.18 6.51 6.33
C TYR A 61 2.09 6.41 5.28
N ARG A 62 2.50 6.18 4.04
CA ARG A 62 1.65 5.97 2.90
C ARG A 62 2.14 4.75 2.14
N ILE A 63 1.23 3.83 1.85
CA ILE A 63 1.49 2.66 1.02
C ILE A 63 1.02 3.00 -0.40
N GLY A 64 1.91 2.88 -1.37
CA GLY A 64 1.56 2.94 -2.79
C GLY A 64 1.25 1.55 -3.31
N ILE A 65 0.05 1.35 -3.82
CA ILE A 65 -0.39 0.09 -4.42
C ILE A 65 -0.82 0.31 -5.88
N GLU A 66 -0.63 -0.72 -6.69
CA GLU A 66 -1.20 -0.81 -8.02
C GLU A 66 -2.20 -1.98 -8.04
N VAL A 67 -3.34 -1.78 -8.68
CA VAL A 67 -4.41 -2.79 -8.78
C VAL A 67 -4.58 -3.18 -10.24
N ASN A 68 -4.20 -4.41 -10.58
CA ASN A 68 -4.28 -4.96 -11.93
C ASN A 68 -5.21 -6.18 -11.91
N GLY A 69 -6.49 -5.96 -12.24
CA GLY A 69 -7.54 -6.97 -12.08
C GLY A 69 -7.62 -7.44 -10.62
N ASP A 70 -7.53 -8.74 -10.40
CA ASP A 70 -7.56 -9.35 -9.06
C ASP A 70 -6.21 -9.34 -8.33
N THR A 71 -5.20 -8.64 -8.88
CA THR A 71 -3.86 -8.54 -8.30
C THR A 71 -3.59 -7.17 -7.71
N ILE A 72 -3.28 -7.13 -6.41
CA ILE A 72 -2.77 -5.93 -5.72
C ILE A 72 -1.25 -6.04 -5.62
N ILE A 73 -0.54 -5.06 -6.18
CA ILE A 73 0.91 -4.95 -6.14
C ILE A 73 1.28 -3.85 -5.16
N PHE A 74 1.88 -4.20 -4.03
CA PHE A 74 2.46 -3.27 -3.07
C PHE A 74 3.80 -2.77 -3.62
N ARG A 75 3.84 -1.51 -4.07
CA ARG A 75 5.00 -0.94 -4.77
C ARG A 75 5.95 -0.20 -3.86
N ARG A 76 5.42 0.65 -2.97
CA ARG A 76 6.20 1.55 -2.09
C ARG A 76 5.56 1.68 -0.72
N VAL A 77 6.38 1.93 0.30
CA VAL A 77 5.89 2.38 1.61
C VAL A 77 6.80 3.46 2.17
N LEU A 78 6.30 4.69 2.17
CA LEU A 78 7.12 5.86 2.47
C LEU A 78 6.47 6.71 3.55
N HIS A 79 7.30 7.43 4.30
CA HIS A 79 6.80 8.46 5.19
C HIS A 79 6.07 9.54 4.37
N ARG A 80 5.07 10.21 4.94
CA ARG A 80 4.24 11.23 4.26
C ARG A 80 5.08 12.30 3.57
N LYS A 81 6.21 12.65 4.17
CA LYS A 81 7.14 13.65 3.64
C LYS A 81 7.84 13.20 2.35
N SER A 82 8.07 11.90 2.18
CA SER A 82 8.86 11.34 1.08
C SER A 82 8.01 10.77 -0.04
N ILE A 83 6.72 10.45 0.18
CA ILE A 83 5.97 9.73 -0.86
C ILE A 83 5.80 10.54 -2.16
N TYR A 84 5.67 11.86 -2.08
CA TYR A 84 5.40 12.70 -3.25
C TYR A 84 6.60 12.83 -4.20
N ASP A 85 7.81 12.54 -3.72
CA ASP A 85 9.03 12.55 -4.55
C ASP A 85 9.21 11.25 -5.34
N TYR A 86 8.43 10.21 -5.02
CA TYR A 86 8.74 8.84 -5.42
C TYR A 86 7.53 7.98 -5.84
N PHE A 87 6.30 8.48 -5.73
CA PHE A 87 5.08 7.76 -6.10
C PHE A 87 3.88 8.73 -6.36
N PRO A 88 3.01 8.52 -7.38
CA PRO A 88 2.90 7.36 -8.28
C PRO A 88 4.15 7.03 -9.06
#